data_AF-A0A0U5GSS8-F1
#
_entry.id   AF-A0A0U5GSS8-F1
#
_cell.length_a   1.000
_cell.length_b   1.000
_cell.length_c   1.000
_cell.angle_alpha   90.00
_cell.angle_beta   90.00
_cell.angle_gamma   90.00
#
_symmetry.space_group_name_H-M   'P 1'
#
loop_
_entity.id
_entity.type
_entity.pdbx_description
1 polymer ?
#
loop_
_entity_poly.entity_id
_entity_poly.type
_entity_poly.pdbx_seq_one_letter_code
_entity_poly.pdbx_strand_id
1 'polypeptide(L)'
;MPHGEADIGNLALAGGRRIEGGRAPVGAIISRAAAEAIESNRNVAVLVYEPTGMANDARAVVYEARNGGCRGLEYFEETYQWVAAELG
;
A
#
# COMPACT_ATOMS: atom_id res chain seq x y z
N MET A 1 -36.02 -4.22 13.39
CA MET A 1 -34.72 -4.69 13.93
C MET A 1 -33.64 -3.83 13.27
N PRO A 2 -32.98 -2.90 13.97
CA PRO A 2 -31.88 -2.16 13.38
C PRO A 2 -30.63 -3.04 13.47
N HIS A 3 -30.06 -3.40 12.32
CA HIS A 3 -28.69 -3.89 12.29
C HIS A 3 -27.79 -2.68 12.50
N GLY A 4 -27.12 -2.63 13.64
CA GLY A 4 -26.19 -1.57 14.00
C GLY A 4 -25.05 -1.53 12.99
N GLU A 5 -25.08 -0.52 12.13
CA GLU A 5 -23.92 -0.04 11.41
C GLU A 5 -22.95 0.50 12.46
N ALA A 6 -21.82 -0.17 12.64
CA ALA A 6 -20.77 0.35 13.48
C ALA A 6 -20.26 1.64 12.83
N ASP A 7 -20.71 2.77 13.36
CA ASP A 7 -20.12 4.07 13.10
C ASP A 7 -18.66 4.03 13.58
N ILE A 8 -17.75 3.67 12.67
CA ILE A 8 -16.31 3.79 12.83
C ILE A 8 -15.85 5.26 12.73
N GLY A 9 -16.77 6.18 13.02
CA GLY A 9 -16.53 7.60 13.23
C GLY A 9 -15.35 7.82 14.17
N ASN A 10 -14.30 8.37 13.58
CA ASN A 10 -13.38 9.28 14.24
C ASN A 10 -12.44 8.67 15.30
N LEU A 11 -11.75 7.57 14.96
CA LEU A 11 -10.44 7.29 15.57
C LEU A 11 -9.39 8.20 14.92
N ALA A 12 -9.40 9.46 15.34
CA ALA A 12 -8.45 10.49 14.98
C ALA A 12 -7.04 10.10 15.49
N LEU A 13 -6.24 9.48 14.61
CA LEU A 13 -4.79 9.46 14.79
C LEU A 13 -4.29 10.89 14.59
N ALA A 14 -3.70 11.46 15.64
CA ALA A 14 -3.22 12.84 15.72
C ALA A 14 -2.54 13.30 14.42
N GLY A 15 -3.25 14.11 13.62
CA GLY A 15 -2.76 14.62 12.33
C GLY A 15 -3.72 14.52 11.14
N GLY A 16 -5.02 14.81 11.31
CA GLY A 16 -5.94 15.11 10.20
C GLY A 16 -6.11 14.01 9.13
N ARG A 17 -5.91 12.73 9.46
CA ARG A 17 -6.07 11.62 8.50
C ARG A 17 -7.50 11.12 8.48
N ARG A 18 -8.02 10.85 7.29
CA ARG A 18 -9.35 10.27 7.06
C ARG A 18 -9.23 8.75 6.98
N ILE A 19 -10.12 8.03 7.68
CA ILE A 19 -10.30 6.59 7.52
C ILE A 19 -11.31 6.39 6.38
N GLU A 20 -10.95 5.55 5.42
CA GLU A 20 -11.79 5.23 4.26
C GLU A 20 -12.16 3.74 4.27
N GLY A 21 -13.40 3.43 3.89
CA GLY A 21 -13.87 2.06 3.77
C GLY A 21 -13.53 1.43 2.41
N GLY A 22 -13.31 0.12 2.40
CA GLY A 22 -13.06 -0.66 1.18
C GLY A 22 -11.58 -0.99 0.94
N ARG A 23 -11.27 -1.48 -0.26
CA ARG A 23 -9.90 -1.85 -0.65
C ARG A 23 -9.10 -0.58 -0.98
N ALA A 24 -7.91 -0.45 -0.41
CA ALA A 24 -7.01 0.64 -0.75
C ALA A 24 -6.66 0.59 -2.26
N PRO A 25 -6.69 1.73 -2.98
CA PRO A 25 -6.29 1.79 -4.39
C PRO A 25 -4.76 1.83 -4.52
N VAL A 26 -4.09 0.74 -4.10
CA VAL A 26 -2.62 0.67 -3.94
C VAL A 26 -1.87 1.08 -5.21
N GLY A 27 -2.36 0.68 -6.38
CA GLY A 27 -1.75 1.08 -7.66
C GLY A 27 -1.73 2.59 -7.84
N ALA A 28 -2.85 3.28 -7.61
CA ALA A 28 -2.92 4.73 -7.72
C ALA A 28 -2.03 5.45 -6.69
N ILE A 29 -1.92 4.90 -5.48
CA ILE A 29 -1.03 5.43 -4.44
C ILE A 29 0.43 5.34 -4.87
N ILE A 30 0.87 4.19 -5.38
CA ILE A 30 2.24 3.98 -5.87
C ILE A 30 2.52 4.86 -7.10
N SER A 31 1.60 4.93 -8.06
CA SER A 31 1.78 5.76 -9.25
C SER A 31 1.91 7.24 -8.90
N ARG A 32 1.14 7.74 -7.93
CA ARG A 32 1.28 9.12 -7.45
C ARG A 32 2.65 9.35 -6.80
N ALA A 33 3.07 8.45 -5.91
CA ALA A 33 4.38 8.56 -5.27
C ALA A 33 5.54 8.51 -6.29
N ALA A 34 5.41 7.70 -7.34
CA ALA A 34 6.39 7.64 -8.43
C ALA A 34 6.45 8.95 -9.24
N ALA A 35 5.29 9.56 -9.54
CA ALA A 35 5.24 10.86 -10.21
C ALA A 35 5.92 11.96 -9.37
N GLU A 36 5.59 12.04 -8.08
CA GLU A 36 6.21 12.96 -7.13
C GLU A 36 7.73 12.73 -7.02
N ALA A 37 8.18 11.46 -7.05
CA ALA A 37 9.59 11.09 -7.02
C ALA A 37 10.35 11.56 -8.26
N ILE A 38 9.75 11.45 -9.46
CA ILE A 38 10.32 11.97 -10.70
C ILE A 38 10.46 13.49 -10.62
N GLU A 39 9.38 14.19 -10.24
CA GLU A 39 9.35 15.66 -10.16
C GLU A 39 10.36 16.20 -9.15
N SER A 40 10.51 15.52 -8.01
CA SER A 40 11.41 15.93 -6.93
C SER A 40 12.82 15.33 -7.02
N ASN A 41 13.09 14.51 -8.03
CA ASN A 41 14.34 13.74 -8.18
C ASN A 41 14.73 12.99 -6.90
N ARG A 42 13.77 12.25 -6.32
CA ARG A 42 13.95 11.46 -5.09
C ARG A 42 13.77 9.96 -5.35
N ASN A 43 14.27 9.16 -4.41
CA ASN A 43 14.02 7.73 -4.39
C ASN A 43 12.84 7.41 -3.47
N VAL A 44 12.09 6.37 -3.83
CA VAL A 44 10.94 5.88 -3.07
C VAL A 44 11.06 4.37 -2.92
N ALA A 45 10.87 3.88 -1.69
CA ALA A 45 10.78 2.46 -1.41
C ALA A 45 9.31 2.07 -1.17
N VAL A 46 8.86 1.02 -1.83
CA VAL A 46 7.56 0.38 -1.63
C VAL A 46 7.81 -0.93 -0.88
N LEU A 47 7.36 -0.98 0.37
CA LEU A 47 7.42 -2.18 1.20
C LEU A 47 6.03 -2.80 1.28
N VAL A 48 5.92 -4.10 0.97
CA VAL A 48 4.67 -4.84 1.08
C VAL A 48 4.83 -6.04 2.00
N TYR A 49 3.88 -6.16 2.92
CA TYR A 49 3.79 -7.23 3.90
C TYR A 49 2.33 -7.70 3.99
N GLU A 50 1.85 -8.54 3.06
CA GLU A 50 0.40 -8.76 2.90
C GLU A 50 0.09 -9.92 1.93
N PRO A 51 -1.19 -10.35 1.79
CA PRO A 51 -1.55 -11.49 0.93
C PRO A 51 -1.16 -11.27 -0.53
N THR A 52 -0.88 -12.39 -1.20
CA THR A 52 -0.30 -12.49 -2.54
C THR A 52 -0.94 -11.55 -3.57
N GLY A 53 -2.25 -11.31 -3.49
CA GLY A 53 -2.95 -10.41 -4.41
C GLY A 53 -2.46 -8.95 -4.33
N MET A 54 -2.30 -8.38 -3.13
CA MET A 54 -1.84 -7.00 -3.00
C MET A 54 -0.34 -6.87 -3.33
N ALA A 55 0.46 -7.86 -2.96
CA ALA A 55 1.88 -7.93 -3.34
C ALA A 55 2.05 -7.97 -4.86
N ASN A 56 1.24 -8.76 -5.57
CA ASN A 56 1.25 -8.81 -7.03
C ASN A 56 0.88 -7.46 -7.65
N ASP A 57 -0.23 -6.84 -7.19
CA ASP A 57 -0.69 -5.56 -7.71
C ASP A 57 0.38 -4.47 -7.50
N ALA A 58 0.95 -4.37 -6.30
CA ALA A 58 1.98 -3.40 -5.97
C ALA A 58 3.25 -3.61 -6.81
N ARG A 59 3.70 -4.86 -6.91
CA ARG A 59 4.89 -5.23 -7.69
C ARG A 59 4.73 -4.89 -9.16
N ALA A 60 3.58 -5.19 -9.77
CA ALA A 60 3.29 -4.88 -11.17
C ALA A 60 3.41 -3.36 -11.42
N VAL A 61 2.75 -2.55 -10.59
CA VAL A 61 2.75 -1.08 -10.75
C VAL A 61 4.13 -0.48 -10.54
N VAL A 62 4.93 -0.99 -9.59
CA VAL A 62 6.33 -0.54 -9.42
C VAL A 62 7.14 -0.81 -10.69
N TYR A 63 7.05 -2.01 -11.27
CA TYR A 63 7.81 -2.32 -12.47
C TYR A 63 7.36 -1.51 -13.68
N GLU A 64 6.05 -1.27 -13.84
CA GLU A 64 5.52 -0.36 -14.86
C GLU A 64 6.07 1.07 -14.70
N ALA A 65 6.05 1.61 -13.48
CA ALA A 65 6.57 2.95 -13.19
C ALA A 65 8.09 3.06 -13.43
N ARG A 66 8.85 2.02 -13.08
CA ARG A 66 10.30 1.95 -13.37
C ARG A 66 10.56 1.94 -14.88
N ASN A 67 9.80 1.15 -15.64
CA ASN A 67 9.88 1.12 -17.09
C ASN A 67 9.48 2.47 -17.72
N GLY A 68 8.57 3.20 -17.07
CA GLY A 68 8.18 4.57 -17.42
C GLY A 68 9.19 5.66 -17.06
N GLY A 69 10.33 5.32 -16.45
CA GLY A 69 11.42 6.26 -16.16
C GLY A 69 11.67 6.57 -14.68
N CYS A 70 10.83 6.09 -13.75
CA CYS A 70 11.04 6.28 -12.32
C CYS A 70 12.12 5.32 -11.76
N ARG A 71 13.39 5.54 -12.11
CA ARG A 71 14.49 4.62 -11.79
C ARG A 71 14.75 4.46 -10.29
N GLY A 72 14.44 5.47 -9.48
CA GLY A 72 14.62 5.48 -8.02
C GLY A 72 13.49 4.82 -7.22
N LEU A 73 12.55 4.13 -7.89
CA LEU A 73 11.49 3.38 -7.24
C LEU A 73 11.94 1.94 -6.98
N GLU A 74 11.94 1.52 -5.72
CA GLU A 74 12.37 0.19 -5.28
C GLU A 74 11.22 -0.58 -4.63
N TYR A 75 11.17 -1.90 -4.82
CA TYR A 75 10.15 -2.78 -4.26
C TYR A 75 10.80 -3.79 -3.31
N PHE A 76 10.23 -3.91 -2.13
CA PHE A 76 10.61 -4.88 -1.11
C PHE A 76 9.38 -5.66 -0.67
N GLU A 77 9.53 -6.98 -0.62
CA GLU A 77 8.50 -7.89 -0.12
C GLU A 77 9.05 -8.59 1.11
N GLU A 78 8.34 -8.45 2.22
CA GLU A 78 8.68 -9.16 3.45
C GLU A 78 7.72 -10.33 3.65
N THR A 79 8.29 -11.52 3.87
CA THR A 79 7.52 -12.72 4.24
C THR A 79 7.94 -13.18 5.62
N TYR A 80 7.23 -12.71 6.66
CA TYR A 80 7.35 -13.27 8.01
C TYR A 80 6.37 -14.43 8.19
N GLN A 81 6.89 -15.62 8.48
CA GLN A 81 6.13 -16.87 8.64
C GLN A 81 5.43 -17.00 10.01
N TRP A 82 5.24 -15.92 10.77
CA TRP A 82 4.67 -15.95 12.13
C TRP A 82 3.23 -16.50 12.25
N VAL A 83 2.47 -16.59 11.14
CA VAL A 83 1.12 -17.19 11.14
C VAL A 83 1.12 -18.68 10.76
N ALA A 84 2.24 -19.20 10.24
CA ALA A 84 2.34 -20.61 9.83
C ALA A 84 2.62 -21.55 11.02
N ALA A 85 2.99 -21.00 12.18
CA ALA A 85 3.39 -21.78 13.35
C ALA A 85 2.23 -22.18 14.29
N GLU A 86 0.98 -21.72 14.06
CA GLU A 86 -0.18 -22.05 14.91
C GLU A 86 -1.16 -23.05 14.30
N LEU A 87 -0.81 -23.72 13.19
CA LEU A 87 -1.64 -24.76 12.56
C LEU A 87 -0.93 -26.13 12.42
N GLY A 88 0.00 -26.44 13.33
CA GLY A 88 0.66 -27.75 13.44
C GLY A 88 0.48 -28.38 14.80
#